data_AF-A0A7J2LZ91-F1
#
_entry.id   AF-A0A7J2LZ91-F1
#
_cell.length_a   1.000
_cell.length_b   1.000
_cell.length_c   1.000
_cell.angle_alpha   90.00
_cell.angle_beta   90.00
_cell.angle_gamma   90.00
#
_symmetry.space_group_name_H-M   'P 1'
#
loop_
_entity.id
_entity.type
_entity.pdbx_description
1 polymer ?
#
loop_
_entity_poly.entity_id
_entity_poly.type
_entity_poly.pdbx_seq_one_letter_code
_entity_poly.pdbx_strand_id
1 'polypeptide(L)'
;MPQQVRSIDFYLRRLAVACSYSNEKYTAQLIRLLDLLIEGRFDEAEQAAENLAEPLAKFDLSESVESVISTLKSGESSERAKVRDWLGRIRLTLKRRLLDEG
;
A
#
# COMPACT_ATOMS: atom_id res chain seq x y z
N MET A 1 -24.77 11.42 -8.49
CA MET A 1 -23.51 12.00 -7.98
C MET A 1 -22.39 11.42 -8.82
N PRO A 2 -21.64 12.19 -9.62
CA PRO A 2 -20.47 11.64 -10.30
C PRO A 2 -19.45 11.21 -9.24
N GLN A 3 -19.10 9.93 -9.19
CA GLN A 3 -17.97 9.45 -8.41
C GLN A 3 -16.74 10.20 -8.95
N GLN A 4 -16.21 11.16 -8.18
CA GLN A 4 -14.94 11.77 -8.49
C GLN A 4 -13.91 10.65 -8.54
N VAL A 5 -13.44 10.31 -9.74
CA VAL A 5 -12.34 9.36 -9.92
C VAL A 5 -11.13 9.97 -9.22
N ARG A 6 -10.80 9.43 -8.04
CA ARG A 6 -9.67 9.92 -7.27
C ARG A 6 -8.39 9.49 -7.98
N SER A 7 -7.44 10.40 -8.14
CA SER A 7 -6.14 10.08 -8.74
C SER A 7 -5.39 9.05 -7.90
N ILE A 8 -4.54 8.23 -8.53
CA ILE A 8 -3.63 7.33 -7.84
C ILE A 8 -2.77 8.05 -6.78
N ASP A 9 -2.41 9.31 -7.02
CA ASP A 9 -1.66 10.12 -6.06
C ASP A 9 -2.42 10.31 -4.73
N PHE A 10 -3.75 10.34 -4.76
CA PHE A 10 -4.57 10.41 -3.55
C PHE A 10 -4.42 9.14 -2.72
N TYR A 11 -4.55 7.97 -3.35
CA TYR A 11 -4.45 6.67 -2.68
C TYR A 11 -3.04 6.40 -2.13
N LEU A 12 -2.01 6.77 -2.88
CA LEU A 12 -0.62 6.64 -2.44
C LEU A 12 -0.33 7.49 -1.20
N ARG A 13 -0.86 8.72 -1.15
CA ARG A 13 -0.73 9.58 0.04
C ARG A 13 -1.46 9.00 1.25
N ARG A 14 -2.68 8.48 1.07
CA ARG A 14 -3.41 7.82 2.17
C ARG A 14 -2.64 6.63 2.73
N LEU A 15 -2.12 5.77 1.85
CA LEU A 15 -1.28 4.63 2.24
C LEU A 15 -0.05 5.07 3.03
N ALA A 16 0.67 6.10 2.56
CA ALA A 16 1.84 6.61 3.27
C ALA A 16 1.49 7.16 4.66
N VAL A 17 0.41 7.94 4.77
CA VAL A 17 -0.05 8.51 6.06
C VAL A 17 -0.43 7.40 7.02
N ALA A 18 -1.24 6.43 6.60
CA ALA A 18 -1.66 5.34 7.47
C ALA A 18 -0.49 4.42 7.86
N CYS A 19 0.46 4.16 6.96
CA CYS A 19 1.71 3.47 7.30
C CYS A 19 2.51 4.25 8.36
N SER A 20 2.45 5.58 8.35
CA SER A 20 3.10 6.40 9.38
C SER A 20 2.45 6.30 10.77
N TYR A 21 1.22 5.78 10.86
CA TYR A 21 0.51 5.50 12.12
C TYR A 21 0.42 3.99 12.41
N SER A 22 1.07 3.15 11.61
CA SER A 22 1.07 1.70 11.83
C SER A 22 1.76 1.35 13.14
N ASN A 23 1.11 0.48 13.91
CA ASN A 23 1.65 -0.11 15.14
C ASN A 23 2.59 -1.26 14.74
N GLU A 24 3.68 -1.50 15.49
CA GLU A 24 4.65 -2.58 15.30
C GLU A 24 4.01 -3.93 14.95
N LYS A 25 2.86 -4.24 15.56
CA LYS A 25 2.07 -5.47 15.33
C LYS A 25 1.75 -5.73 13.85
N TYR A 26 1.59 -4.67 13.06
CA TYR A 26 1.17 -4.74 11.65
C TYR A 26 2.28 -4.30 10.67
N THR A 27 3.38 -3.75 11.17
CA THR A 27 4.47 -3.20 10.34
C THR A 27 5.10 -4.27 9.45
N ALA A 28 5.33 -5.48 9.97
CA ALA A 28 5.89 -6.58 9.18
C ALA A 28 4.95 -7.06 8.06
N GLN A 29 3.66 -7.16 8.34
CA GLN A 29 2.63 -7.56 7.37
C GLN A 29 2.44 -6.47 6.30
N LEU A 30 2.47 -5.20 6.68
CA LEU A 30 2.43 -4.08 5.74
C LEU A 30 3.67 -4.07 4.83
N ILE A 31 4.86 -4.29 5.39
CA ILE A 31 6.09 -4.43 4.59
C ILE A 31 5.94 -5.58 3.59
N ARG A 32 5.42 -6.73 4.03
CA ARG A 32 5.18 -7.89 3.16
C ARG A 32 4.19 -7.56 2.04
N LEU A 33 3.08 -6.90 2.34
CA LEU A 33 2.12 -6.45 1.34
C LEU A 33 2.79 -5.54 0.30
N LEU A 34 3.58 -4.56 0.74
CA LEU A 34 4.30 -3.66 -0.15
C LEU A 34 5.34 -4.39 -1.03
N ASP A 35 6.08 -5.35 -0.46
CA ASP A 35 7.03 -6.16 -1.22
C ASP A 35 6.32 -6.98 -2.32
N LEU A 36 5.19 -7.63 -2.01
CA LEU A 36 4.39 -8.36 -2.99
C LEU A 36 3.87 -7.46 -4.12
N LEU A 37 3.40 -6.25 -3.79
CA LEU A 37 2.94 -5.27 -4.78
C LEU A 37 4.07 -4.78 -5.70
N ILE A 38 5.26 -4.53 -5.13
CA ILE A 38 6.45 -4.11 -5.89
C ILE A 38 6.90 -5.23 -6.84
N GLU A 39 6.92 -6.48 -6.35
CA GLU A 39 7.27 -7.68 -7.10
C GLU A 39 6.23 -8.06 -8.17
N GLY A 40 5.03 -7.48 -8.11
CA GLY A 40 3.94 -7.79 -9.03
C GLY A 40 3.23 -9.12 -8.73
N ARG A 41 3.35 -9.62 -7.50
CA ARG A 41 2.69 -10.84 -7.02
C ARG A 41 1.30 -10.52 -6.48
N PHE A 42 0.40 -10.16 -7.38
CA PHE A 42 -0.87 -9.54 -6.99
C PHE A 42 -1.84 -10.46 -6.26
N ASP A 43 -1.92 -11.74 -6.63
CA ASP A 43 -2.84 -12.68 -5.97
C ASP A 43 -2.45 -12.88 -4.48
N GLU A 44 -1.14 -12.95 -4.21
CA GLU A 44 -0.62 -12.99 -2.85
C GLU A 44 -0.77 -11.65 -2.12
N ALA A 45 -0.67 -10.53 -2.84
CA ALA A 45 -0.92 -9.21 -2.27
C ALA A 45 -2.38 -9.04 -1.85
N GLU A 46 -3.33 -9.54 -2.65
CA GLU A 46 -4.76 -9.56 -2.32
C GLU A 46 -5.00 -10.40 -1.06
N GLN A 47 -4.43 -11.61 -0.98
CA GLN A 47 -4.54 -12.43 0.22
C GLN A 47 -3.84 -11.81 1.44
N ALA A 48 -2.72 -11.13 1.26
CA ALA A 48 -2.06 -10.37 2.33
C ALA A 48 -2.91 -9.18 2.80
N ALA A 49 -3.63 -8.52 1.89
CA ALA A 49 -4.55 -7.44 2.19
C ALA A 49 -5.78 -7.94 2.97
N GLU A 50 -6.31 -9.13 2.65
CA GLU A 50 -7.39 -9.76 3.42
C GLU A 50 -6.98 -10.02 4.88
N ASN A 51 -5.76 -10.52 5.09
CA ASN A 51 -5.20 -10.71 6.44
C ASN A 51 -5.00 -9.38 7.19
N LEU A 52 -4.95 -8.26 6.46
CA LEU A 52 -4.88 -6.90 6.97
C LEU A 52 -6.23 -6.18 6.92
N ALA A 53 -7.35 -6.87 6.68
CA ALA A 53 -8.65 -6.24 6.48
C ALA A 53 -9.08 -5.36 7.66
N GLU A 54 -8.88 -5.84 8.90
CA GLU A 54 -9.23 -5.08 10.11
C GLU A 54 -8.40 -3.80 10.28
N PRO A 55 -7.05 -3.82 10.24
CA PRO A 55 -6.26 -2.59 10.29
C PRO A 55 -6.49 -1.70 9.07
N LEU A 56 -6.65 -2.25 7.86
CA LEU A 56 -6.95 -1.44 6.67
C LEU A 56 -8.31 -0.75 6.78
N ALA A 57 -9.34 -1.44 7.29
CA ALA A 57 -10.66 -0.85 7.53
C ALA A 57 -10.59 0.27 8.58
N LYS A 58 -9.80 0.09 9.64
CA LYS A 58 -9.61 1.12 10.67
C LYS A 58 -9.05 2.43 10.11
N PHE A 59 -8.21 2.36 9.07
CA PHE A 59 -7.63 3.52 8.40
C PHE A 59 -8.34 3.89 7.08
N ASP A 60 -9.46 3.22 6.76
CA ASP A 60 -10.19 3.37 5.51
C ASP A 60 -9.27 3.26 4.27
N LEU A 61 -8.40 2.24 4.29
CA LEU A 61 -7.37 2.01 3.28
C LEU A 61 -7.72 0.93 2.25
N SER A 62 -8.80 0.17 2.43
CA SER A 62 -9.14 -0.93 1.53
C SER A 62 -9.24 -0.46 0.07
N GLU A 63 -9.96 0.65 -0.16
CA GLU A 63 -10.05 1.30 -1.48
C GLU A 63 -8.68 1.74 -2.02
N SER A 64 -7.77 2.18 -1.13
CA SER A 64 -6.42 2.61 -1.53
C SER A 64 -5.57 1.43 -2.00
N VAL A 65 -5.65 0.29 -1.32
CA VAL A 65 -4.94 -0.94 -1.69
C VAL A 65 -5.49 -1.50 -2.99
N GLU A 66 -6.81 -1.59 -3.14
CA GLU A 66 -7.47 -2.03 -4.38
C GLU A 66 -7.10 -1.14 -5.57
N SER A 67 -7.13 0.18 -5.37
CA SER A 67 -6.75 1.13 -6.42
C SER A 67 -5.29 0.98 -6.83
N VAL A 68 -4.38 0.77 -5.87
CA VAL A 68 -2.96 0.50 -6.15
C VAL A 68 -2.78 -0.81 -6.92
N ILE A 69 -3.47 -1.88 -6.54
CA ILE A 69 -3.43 -3.17 -7.25
C ILE A 69 -3.94 -2.99 -8.68
N SER A 70 -5.08 -2.32 -8.85
CA SER A 70 -5.66 -2.03 -10.16
C SER A 70 -4.68 -1.25 -11.05
N THR A 71 -4.11 -0.15 -10.56
CA THR A 71 -3.11 0.62 -11.31
C THR A 71 -1.87 -0.21 -11.65
N LEU A 72 -1.40 -1.09 -10.75
CA LEU A 72 -0.26 -1.95 -11.03
C LEU A 72 -0.57 -3.04 -12.08
N LYS A 73 -1.81 -3.55 -12.11
CA LYS A 73 -2.27 -4.56 -13.09
C LYS A 73 -2.52 -3.95 -14.47
N SER A 74 -3.23 -2.82 -14.54
CA SER A 74 -3.82 -2.28 -15.78
C SER A 74 -3.46 -0.83 -16.11
N GLY A 75 -2.73 -0.13 -15.24
CA GLY A 75 -2.32 1.26 -15.46
C GLY A 75 -1.20 1.42 -16.49
N GLU A 76 -0.99 2.66 -16.92
CA GLU A 76 0.08 2.97 -17.88
C GLU A 76 1.47 2.67 -17.30
N SER A 77 2.48 2.44 -18.15
CA SER A 77 3.86 2.19 -17.66
C SER A 77 4.39 3.31 -16.76
N SER A 78 4.05 4.57 -17.05
CA SER A 78 4.40 5.74 -16.25
C SER A 78 3.77 5.69 -14.85
N GLU A 79 2.49 5.36 -14.77
CA GLU A 79 1.74 5.22 -13.51
C GLU A 79 2.25 4.05 -12.68
N ARG A 80 2.47 2.89 -13.31
CA ARG A 80 3.03 1.71 -12.64
C ARG A 80 4.41 2.00 -12.06
N ALA A 81 5.26 2.69 -12.81
CA ALA A 81 6.58 3.10 -12.32
C ALA A 81 6.47 4.06 -11.12
N LYS A 82 5.59 5.06 -11.19
CA LYS A 82 5.33 6.00 -10.10
C LYS A 82 4.83 5.28 -8.84
N VAL A 83 3.86 4.37 -8.99
CA VAL A 83 3.31 3.59 -7.88
C VAL A 83 4.41 2.75 -7.23
N ARG A 84 5.21 2.01 -8.01
CA ARG A 84 6.32 1.21 -7.46
C ARG A 84 7.34 2.04 -6.71
N ASP A 85 7.71 3.22 -7.23
CA ASP A 85 8.62 4.15 -6.55
C ASP A 85 8.05 4.59 -5.19
N TRP A 86 6.78 4.98 -5.16
CA TRP A 86 6.09 5.35 -3.92
C TRP A 86 6.01 4.21 -2.91
N LEU A 87 5.61 3.01 -3.35
CA LEU A 87 5.57 1.84 -2.47
C LEU A 87 6.96 1.52 -1.91
N GLY A 88 8.02 1.65 -2.73
CA GLY A 88 9.40 1.49 -2.29
C GLY A 88 9.80 2.48 -1.19
N ARG A 89 9.38 3.74 -1.31
CA ARG A 89 9.62 4.78 -0.29
C ARG A 89 8.88 4.51 1.02
N ILE A 90 7.61 4.11 0.94
CA ILE A 90 6.82 3.71 2.12
C ILE A 90 7.49 2.51 2.79
N ARG A 91 7.86 1.48 2.01
CA ARG A 91 8.54 0.29 2.53
C ARG A 91 9.83 0.62 3.25
N LEU A 92 10.68 1.46 2.67
CA LEU A 92 11.94 1.89 3.30
C LEU A 92 11.69 2.62 4.62
N THR A 93 10.64 3.45 4.68
CA THR A 93 10.25 4.18 5.88
C THR A 93 9.80 3.22 7.00
N LEU A 94 8.98 2.23 6.66
CA LEU A 94 8.56 1.18 7.59
C LEU A 94 9.72 0.30 8.05
N LYS A 95 10.61 -0.11 7.14
CA LYS A 95 11.81 -0.92 7.47
C LYS A 95 12.74 -0.17 8.42
N ARG A 96 12.95 1.14 8.24
CA ARG A 96 13.77 1.94 9.17
C ARG A 96 13.17 1.98 10.57
N ARG A 97 11.86 2.25 10.69
CA ARG A 97 11.19 2.24 11.99
C ARG A 97 11.34 0.91 12.73
N LEU A 98 11.15 -0.21 12.02
CA LEU A 98 11.33 -1.53 12.60
C LEU A 98 12.76 -1.77 13.12
N LEU A 99 13.77 -1.14 12.51
CA LEU A 99 15.17 -1.23 12.94
C LEU A 99 15.51 -0.26 14.07
N ASP A 100 14.85 0.90 14.13
CA ASP A 100 15.05 1.92 15.18
C ASP A 100 14.30 1.56 16.49
N GLU A 101 13.24 0.75 16.41
CA GLU A 101 12.45 0.28 17.56
C GLU A 101 12.93 -1.09 18.11
N GLY A 102 13.93 -1.72 17.47
CA GLY A 102 14.48 -3.04 17.82
C GLY A 102 15.72 -3.05 18.70
#